data_AF-A0A1A6FXJ8-F1
#
_entry.id   AF-A0A1A6FXJ8-F1
#
_cell.length_a   1.000
_cell.length_b   1.000
_cell.length_c   1.000
_cell.angle_alpha   90.00
_cell.angle_beta   90.00
_cell.angle_gamma   90.00
#
_symmetry.space_group_name_H-M   'P 1'
#
loop_
_entity.id
_entity.type
_entity.pdbx_description
1 polymer ?
#
loop_
_entity_poly.entity_id
_entity_poly.type
_entity_poly.pdbx_seq_one_letter_code
_entity_poly.pdbx_strand_id
1 'polypeptide(L)'
;GLTNGSGRYISAAPGAEAKYRSASSTSSLFSSSSQLFPPSRLRYNRSDIMPSGRSRLLEDFRNNRFPNLQLRDLIGHIVEFSQDQHGSRFIQQKLERATPAERQMVFNEILQAAYQLMTDVFGNYVIQKFFEFGSLDQKLALATRIRGHVLPLALQMYGCRVIQKALESISSDQQVFVLSTHPYGCRVIQRILEHCTAEQTLPILEELHQHTEQLVQNDGPHSALYTMMKDQYANYVVQKMIDMAEPAQRKIIMHKSPEGSYSSLLEVSFGAPTGISSLQS
;
A
#
# COMPACT_ATOMS: atom_id res chain seq x y z
N GLY A 1 11.27 -69.23 -48.10
CA GLY A 1 12.58 -69.62 -47.53
C GLY A 1 12.61 -69.07 -46.12
N LEU A 2 12.70 -69.90 -45.08
CA LEU A 2 13.97 -70.44 -44.51
C LEU A 2 14.94 -69.29 -44.17
N THR A 3 15.54 -69.07 -42.99
CA THR A 3 15.53 -69.51 -41.55
C THR A 3 16.85 -68.98 -40.99
N ASN A 4 16.90 -68.56 -39.70
CA ASN A 4 18.09 -68.48 -38.80
C ASN A 4 19.31 -67.63 -39.23
N GLY A 5 20.14 -67.06 -38.36
CA GLY A 5 20.27 -67.13 -36.91
C GLY A 5 21.72 -66.74 -36.52
N SER A 6 21.86 -66.06 -35.38
CA SER A 6 22.99 -66.10 -34.43
C SER A 6 24.46 -66.03 -34.89
N GLY A 7 25.24 -65.10 -34.31
CA GLY A 7 26.71 -65.25 -34.22
C GLY A 7 27.46 -64.01 -33.74
N ARG A 8 27.78 -63.96 -32.43
CA ARG A 8 28.87 -63.14 -31.85
C ARG A 8 30.19 -63.46 -32.56
N TYR A 9 31.16 -62.53 -32.60
CA TYR A 9 32.53 -62.74 -32.05
C TYR A 9 33.32 -61.42 -31.98
N ILE A 10 34.14 -61.36 -30.95
CA ILE A 10 35.01 -60.28 -30.46
C ILE A 10 36.33 -60.30 -31.24
N SER A 11 36.95 -59.14 -31.47
CA SER A 11 38.41 -59.03 -31.47
C SER A 11 38.88 -57.63 -31.07
N ALA A 12 39.54 -57.57 -29.91
CA ALA A 12 40.48 -56.55 -29.52
C ALA A 12 41.77 -56.71 -30.35
N ALA A 13 42.51 -55.66 -30.72
CA ALA A 13 43.62 -55.05 -29.95
C ALA A 13 44.49 -54.27 -30.99
N PRO A 14 45.67 -53.69 -30.68
CA PRO A 14 46.06 -52.78 -29.58
C PRO A 14 46.94 -51.58 -30.05
N GLY A 15 47.03 -50.55 -29.18
CA GLY A 15 48.29 -49.87 -28.84
C GLY A 15 48.95 -48.88 -29.81
N ALA A 16 49.13 -47.63 -29.37
CA ALA A 16 50.43 -46.95 -29.32
C ALA A 16 50.32 -45.58 -28.63
N GLU A 17 51.27 -45.33 -27.74
CA GLU A 17 51.35 -44.22 -26.80
C GLU A 17 51.84 -42.89 -27.38
N ALA A 18 51.48 -41.82 -26.65
CA ALA A 18 52.26 -40.63 -26.28
C ALA A 18 52.87 -39.72 -27.37
N LYS A 19 52.54 -38.42 -27.25
CA LYS A 19 53.54 -37.35 -27.05
C LYS A 19 52.92 -36.04 -26.58
N TYR A 20 53.39 -35.62 -25.41
CA TYR A 20 53.24 -34.32 -24.78
C TYR A 20 53.74 -33.20 -25.71
N ARG A 21 52.95 -32.13 -25.89
CA ARG A 21 53.46 -30.78 -26.17
C ARG A 21 52.58 -29.74 -25.47
N SER A 22 53.22 -28.97 -24.60
CA SER A 22 52.69 -27.78 -23.96
C SER A 22 52.57 -26.62 -24.97
N ALA A 23 51.40 -26.00 -25.03
CA ALA A 23 51.28 -24.61 -25.47
C ALA A 23 50.01 -24.00 -24.86
N SER A 24 50.21 -22.98 -24.04
CA SER A 24 49.22 -22.03 -23.57
C SER A 24 48.69 -21.19 -24.73
N SER A 25 47.36 -21.18 -24.98
CA SER A 25 46.59 -20.06 -25.57
C SER A 25 45.08 -20.39 -25.63
N THR A 26 44.30 -19.64 -24.85
CA THR A 26 42.94 -19.11 -25.09
C THR A 26 42.03 -19.75 -26.15
N SER A 27 40.86 -20.25 -25.70
CA SER A 27 39.49 -19.79 -26.04
C SER A 27 38.44 -20.90 -26.24
N SER A 28 37.25 -20.60 -25.72
CA SER A 28 35.91 -21.03 -26.12
C SER A 28 35.36 -22.45 -25.82
N LEU A 29 34.27 -22.41 -25.04
CA LEU A 29 32.94 -22.94 -25.37
C LEU A 29 32.78 -24.46 -25.54
N PHE A 30 32.53 -25.16 -24.43
CA PHE A 30 31.42 -26.13 -24.33
C PHE A 30 31.25 -26.55 -22.87
N SER A 31 30.16 -26.14 -22.21
CA SER A 31 29.69 -26.80 -21.00
C SER A 31 28.35 -27.45 -21.32
N SER A 32 28.42 -28.74 -21.64
CA SER A 32 27.28 -29.61 -21.85
C SER A 32 26.32 -29.53 -20.66
N SER A 33 25.13 -28.98 -20.88
CA SER A 33 24.07 -28.93 -19.87
C SER A 33 23.03 -29.99 -20.19
N SER A 34 23.26 -31.20 -19.71
CA SER A 34 22.23 -32.21 -19.55
C SER A 34 21.93 -32.33 -18.05
N GLN A 35 21.10 -31.42 -17.53
CA GLN A 35 20.51 -31.59 -16.20
C GLN A 35 19.07 -32.10 -16.37
N LEU A 36 18.88 -33.36 -15.99
CA LEU A 36 17.65 -34.15 -16.07
C LEU A 36 16.67 -33.92 -14.89
N PHE A 37 16.90 -32.88 -14.08
CA PHE A 37 16.04 -32.54 -12.94
C PHE A 37 15.81 -31.02 -12.88
N PRO A 38 14.61 -30.55 -12.51
CA PRO A 38 14.37 -29.12 -12.28
C PRO A 38 15.22 -28.67 -11.06
N PRO A 39 15.89 -27.51 -11.12
CA PRO A 39 16.66 -27.03 -9.98
C PRO A 39 15.69 -26.75 -8.83
N SER A 40 15.89 -27.46 -7.73
CA SER A 40 15.21 -27.22 -6.45
C SER A 40 15.44 -25.77 -6.01
N ARG A 41 14.35 -24.99 -5.98
CA ARG A 41 14.22 -23.60 -5.48
C ARG A 41 15.54 -22.81 -5.47
N LEU A 42 15.80 -22.09 -6.56
CA LEU A 42 16.82 -21.03 -6.56
C LEU A 42 16.45 -20.00 -5.47
N ARG A 43 17.14 -20.07 -4.33
CA ARG A 43 17.20 -18.96 -3.37
C ARG A 43 18.03 -17.87 -4.06
N TYR A 44 17.37 -16.95 -4.74
CA TYR A 44 18.01 -15.74 -5.22
C TYR A 44 18.51 -14.97 -3.99
N ASN A 45 19.83 -14.92 -3.83
CA ASN A 45 20.43 -14.10 -2.80
C ASN A 45 20.36 -12.64 -3.27
N ARG A 46 20.19 -11.70 -2.34
CA ARG A 46 20.01 -10.26 -2.59
C ARG A 46 21.18 -9.59 -3.36
N SER A 47 22.23 -10.35 -3.70
CA SER A 47 23.54 -9.91 -4.17
C SER A 47 23.80 -10.08 -5.67
N ASP A 48 22.94 -10.80 -6.41
CA ASP A 48 23.14 -10.99 -7.86
C ASP A 48 22.53 -9.83 -8.66
N ILE A 49 23.15 -8.65 -8.53
CA ILE A 49 22.79 -7.46 -9.29
C ILE A 49 23.34 -7.61 -10.72
N MET A 50 22.44 -7.61 -11.70
CA MET A 50 22.80 -7.65 -13.12
C MET A 50 23.39 -6.31 -13.57
N PRO A 51 24.12 -6.25 -14.69
CA PRO A 51 24.62 -4.98 -15.26
C PRO A 51 23.51 -3.93 -15.50
N SER A 52 22.26 -4.38 -15.62
CA SER A 52 21.07 -3.52 -15.74
C SER A 52 20.65 -2.83 -14.43
N GLY A 53 21.32 -3.12 -13.31
CA GLY A 53 20.95 -2.65 -11.96
C GLY A 53 19.77 -3.40 -11.33
N ARG A 54 19.17 -4.35 -12.05
CA ARG A 54 18.07 -5.21 -11.57
C ARG A 54 18.60 -6.49 -10.96
N SER A 55 17.85 -7.07 -10.04
CA SER A 55 18.09 -8.43 -9.58
C SER A 55 17.88 -9.41 -10.73
N ARG A 56 18.62 -10.51 -10.66
CA ARG A 56 18.45 -11.63 -11.60
C ARG A 56 17.01 -12.15 -11.63
N LEU A 57 16.32 -12.16 -10.49
CA LEU A 57 14.92 -12.58 -10.39
C LEU A 57 14.00 -11.69 -11.24
N LEU A 58 14.15 -10.37 -11.12
CA LEU A 58 13.35 -9.43 -11.91
C LEU A 58 13.67 -9.53 -13.41
N GLU A 59 14.94 -9.67 -13.76
CA GLU A 59 15.36 -9.80 -15.16
C GLU A 59 14.85 -11.11 -15.80
N ASP A 60 14.96 -12.23 -15.10
CA ASP A 60 14.43 -13.52 -15.56
C ASP A 60 12.89 -13.49 -15.67
N PHE A 61 12.19 -12.80 -14.76
CA PHE A 61 10.75 -12.59 -14.84
C PHE A 61 10.37 -11.79 -16.10
N ARG A 62 11.04 -10.67 -16.37
CA ARG A 62 10.81 -9.84 -17.58
C ARG A 62 11.03 -10.62 -18.88
N ASN A 63 11.96 -11.57 -18.87
CA ASN A 63 12.28 -12.44 -20.01
C ASN A 63 11.41 -13.72 -20.08
N ASN A 64 10.26 -13.75 -19.38
CA ASN A 64 9.32 -14.88 -19.36
C ASN A 64 9.94 -16.23 -18.95
N ARG A 65 11.01 -16.22 -18.15
CA ARG A 65 11.67 -17.44 -17.66
C ARG A 65 10.92 -18.10 -16.50
N PHE A 66 9.93 -17.40 -15.93
CA PHE A 66 9.10 -17.86 -14.80
C PHE A 66 7.59 -17.69 -15.06
N PRO A 67 6.98 -18.56 -15.89
CA PRO A 67 5.55 -18.44 -16.22
C PRO A 67 4.61 -18.67 -15.04
N ASN A 68 5.05 -19.36 -13.98
CA ASN A 68 4.23 -19.74 -12.83
C ASN A 68 4.64 -19.04 -11.52
N LEU A 69 5.29 -17.87 -11.60
CA LEU A 69 5.77 -17.11 -10.45
C LEU A 69 4.61 -16.77 -9.48
N GLN A 70 4.87 -16.86 -8.17
CA GLN A 70 3.93 -16.52 -7.11
C GLN A 70 4.46 -15.41 -6.21
N LEU A 71 3.60 -14.75 -5.43
CA LEU A 71 4.00 -13.68 -4.51
C LEU A 71 5.04 -14.15 -3.48
N ARG A 72 4.90 -15.40 -3.00
CA ARG A 72 5.85 -16.01 -2.05
C ARG A 72 7.27 -16.13 -2.59
N ASP A 73 7.45 -16.14 -3.91
CA ASP A 73 8.74 -16.27 -4.56
C ASP A 73 9.44 -14.89 -4.69
N LEU A 74 8.71 -13.80 -4.43
CA LEU A 74 9.21 -12.43 -4.50
C LEU A 74 9.74 -11.89 -3.17
N ILE A 75 9.81 -12.73 -2.12
CA ILE A 75 10.26 -12.29 -0.79
C ILE A 75 11.65 -11.66 -0.90
N GLY A 76 11.79 -10.44 -0.37
CA GLY A 76 13.01 -9.63 -0.43
C GLY A 76 13.15 -8.78 -1.70
N HIS A 77 12.26 -8.96 -2.67
CA HIS A 77 12.25 -8.27 -3.97
C HIS A 77 10.93 -7.52 -4.22
N ILE A 78 10.00 -7.48 -3.26
CA ILE A 78 8.67 -6.86 -3.45
C ILE A 78 8.79 -5.38 -3.82
N VAL A 79 9.66 -4.63 -3.12
CA VAL A 79 9.86 -3.20 -3.39
C VAL A 79 10.44 -2.99 -4.78
N GLU A 80 11.45 -3.77 -5.15
CA GLU A 80 12.07 -3.71 -6.48
C GLU A 80 11.06 -3.99 -7.59
N PHE A 81 10.28 -5.07 -7.45
CA PHE A 81 9.21 -5.40 -8.40
C PHE A 81 8.16 -4.29 -8.46
N SER A 82 7.80 -3.68 -7.33
CA SER A 82 6.82 -2.59 -7.29
C SER A 82 7.27 -1.35 -8.04
N GLN A 83 8.59 -1.13 -8.18
CA GLN A 83 9.17 -0.02 -8.94
C GLN A 83 9.50 -0.37 -10.40
N ASP A 84 9.19 -1.60 -10.84
CA ASP A 84 9.29 -2.02 -12.22
C ASP A 84 7.91 -2.03 -12.88
N GLN A 85 7.85 -1.70 -14.17
CA GLN A 85 6.60 -1.65 -14.93
C GLN A 85 5.87 -3.01 -14.96
N HIS A 86 6.61 -4.08 -15.27
CA HIS A 86 6.04 -5.43 -15.36
C HIS A 86 5.88 -6.04 -13.98
N GLY A 87 6.86 -5.82 -13.10
CA GLY A 87 6.83 -6.29 -11.72
C GLY A 87 5.63 -5.73 -10.94
N SER A 88 5.38 -4.43 -11.04
CA SER A 88 4.25 -3.76 -10.37
C SER A 88 2.92 -4.31 -10.87
N ARG A 89 2.79 -4.46 -12.20
CA ARG A 89 1.57 -5.01 -12.80
C ARG A 89 1.31 -6.44 -12.33
N PHE A 90 2.35 -7.26 -12.21
CA PHE A 90 2.26 -8.62 -11.69
C PHE A 90 1.78 -8.63 -10.24
N ILE A 91 2.39 -7.81 -9.36
CA ILE A 91 1.99 -7.72 -7.95
C ILE A 91 0.52 -7.30 -7.84
N GLN A 92 0.10 -6.27 -8.58
CA GLN A 92 -1.28 -5.79 -8.57
C GLN A 92 -2.28 -6.91 -8.91
N GLN A 93 -2.05 -7.64 -10.01
CA GLN A 93 -2.92 -8.73 -10.44
C GLN A 93 -2.98 -9.87 -9.42
N LYS A 94 -1.86 -10.19 -8.78
CA LYS A 94 -1.81 -11.25 -7.77
C LYS A 94 -2.52 -10.84 -6.48
N LEU A 95 -2.42 -9.58 -6.05
CA LEU A 95 -3.04 -9.09 -4.80
C LEU A 95 -4.57 -9.23 -4.79
N GLU A 96 -5.23 -9.08 -5.94
CA GLU A 96 -6.69 -9.21 -6.08
C GLU A 96 -7.21 -10.58 -5.64
N ARG A 97 -6.42 -11.65 -5.88
CA ARG A 97 -6.78 -13.04 -5.55
C ARG A 97 -5.92 -13.66 -4.45
N ALA A 98 -5.02 -12.87 -3.87
CA ALA A 98 -4.09 -13.34 -2.84
C ALA A 98 -4.81 -13.69 -1.54
N THR A 99 -4.27 -14.68 -0.83
CA THR A 99 -4.71 -14.98 0.54
C THR A 99 -4.32 -13.85 1.50
N PRO A 100 -4.99 -13.69 2.65
CA PRO A 100 -4.60 -12.70 3.67
C PRO A 100 -3.13 -12.82 4.10
N ALA A 101 -2.60 -14.05 4.20
CA ALA A 101 -1.21 -14.31 4.54
C ALA A 101 -0.23 -13.82 3.45
N GLU A 102 -0.55 -14.05 2.18
CA GLU A 102 0.26 -13.54 1.05
C GLU A 102 0.21 -12.01 0.99
N ARG A 103 -0.96 -11.38 1.19
CA ARG A 103 -1.07 -9.93 1.26
C ARG A 103 -0.23 -9.37 2.41
N GLN A 104 -0.26 -9.99 3.60
CA GLN A 104 0.51 -9.55 4.75
C GLN A 104 2.03 -9.63 4.49
N MET A 105 2.50 -10.69 3.84
CA MET A 105 3.91 -10.82 3.44
C MET A 105 4.34 -9.65 2.54
N VAL A 106 3.58 -9.38 1.47
CA VAL A 106 3.85 -8.25 0.57
C VAL A 106 3.81 -6.93 1.36
N PHE A 107 2.82 -6.76 2.23
CA PHE A 107 2.64 -5.55 3.04
C PHE A 107 3.84 -5.26 3.94
N ASN A 108 4.40 -6.28 4.59
CA ASN A 108 5.53 -6.13 5.50
C ASN A 108 6.76 -5.54 4.78
N GLU A 109 6.99 -5.90 3.52
CA GLU A 109 8.11 -5.37 2.73
C GLU A 109 7.85 -3.96 2.23
N ILE A 110 6.64 -3.67 1.74
CA ILE A 110 6.35 -2.33 1.18
C ILE A 110 6.20 -1.26 2.26
N LEU A 111 5.82 -1.61 3.50
CA LEU A 111 5.46 -0.62 4.52
C LEU A 111 6.63 0.33 4.85
N GLN A 112 7.86 -0.18 4.86
CA GLN A 112 9.03 0.66 5.13
C GLN A 112 9.37 1.61 3.98
N ALA A 113 9.13 1.16 2.74
CA ALA A 113 9.31 1.93 1.51
C ALA A 113 8.03 2.65 1.06
N ALA A 114 6.98 2.70 1.90
CA ALA A 114 5.64 3.10 1.47
C ALA A 114 5.64 4.50 0.83
N TYR A 115 6.27 5.49 1.47
CA TYR A 115 6.34 6.85 0.93
C TYR A 115 7.04 6.91 -0.43
N GLN A 116 8.16 6.20 -0.57
CA GLN A 116 8.88 6.11 -1.84
C GLN A 116 7.97 5.55 -2.94
N LEU A 117 7.27 4.44 -2.65
CA LEU A 117 6.34 3.81 -3.57
C LEU A 117 5.14 4.70 -3.89
N MET A 118 4.62 5.48 -2.94
CA MET A 118 3.52 6.43 -3.18
C MET A 118 3.87 7.47 -4.25
N THR A 119 5.14 7.87 -4.31
CA THR A 119 5.65 8.86 -5.27
C THR A 119 6.27 8.25 -6.52
N ASP A 120 6.28 6.92 -6.63
CA ASP A 120 6.88 6.19 -7.74
C ASP A 120 5.88 6.02 -8.90
N VAL A 121 6.36 6.10 -10.15
CA VAL A 121 5.52 5.98 -11.36
C VAL A 121 4.80 4.64 -11.47
N PHE A 122 5.36 3.56 -10.90
CA PHE A 122 4.76 2.22 -10.90
C PHE A 122 4.36 1.76 -9.49
N GLY A 123 5.13 2.14 -8.46
CA GLY A 123 4.90 1.72 -7.08
C GLY A 123 3.58 2.23 -6.50
N ASN A 124 3.10 3.38 -6.96
CA ASN A 124 1.89 4.01 -6.42
C ASN A 124 0.66 3.11 -6.59
N TYR A 125 0.59 2.33 -7.66
CA TYR A 125 -0.50 1.39 -7.92
C TYR A 125 -0.53 0.22 -6.93
N VAL A 126 0.63 -0.24 -6.45
CA VAL A 126 0.71 -1.29 -5.42
C VAL A 126 0.16 -0.77 -4.10
N ILE A 127 0.51 0.46 -3.71
CA ILE A 127 -0.05 1.10 -2.51
C ILE A 127 -1.56 1.27 -2.62
N GLN A 128 -2.07 1.71 -3.78
CA GLN A 128 -3.51 1.82 -4.04
C GLN A 128 -4.24 0.48 -3.88
N LYS A 129 -3.65 -0.63 -4.33
CA LYS A 129 -4.24 -1.97 -4.15
C LYS A 129 -4.37 -2.38 -2.68
N PHE A 130 -3.49 -1.89 -1.79
CA PHE A 130 -3.65 -2.10 -0.36
C PHE A 130 -4.73 -1.23 0.28
N PHE A 131 -4.98 -0.03 -0.25
CA PHE A 131 -6.17 0.74 0.14
C PHE A 131 -7.46 0.07 -0.35
N GLU A 132 -7.44 -0.57 -1.52
CA GLU A 132 -8.59 -1.24 -2.11
C GLU A 132 -8.92 -2.59 -1.43
N PHE A 133 -7.93 -3.46 -1.21
CA PHE A 133 -8.14 -4.86 -0.76
C PHE A 133 -7.46 -5.22 0.55
N GLY A 134 -6.71 -4.28 1.15
CA GLY A 134 -6.02 -4.49 2.41
C GLY A 134 -6.98 -4.57 3.60
N SER A 135 -6.51 -5.18 4.69
CA SER A 135 -7.23 -5.16 5.96
C SER A 135 -7.28 -3.74 6.53
N LEU A 136 -8.20 -3.48 7.47
CA LEU A 136 -8.28 -2.18 8.15
C LEU A 136 -6.93 -1.79 8.79
N ASP A 137 -6.24 -2.73 9.42
CA ASP A 137 -4.91 -2.48 10.02
C ASP A 137 -3.87 -2.07 8.98
N GLN A 138 -3.89 -2.68 7.79
CA GLN A 138 -2.99 -2.33 6.69
C GLN A 138 -3.29 -0.92 6.16
N LYS A 139 -4.58 -0.59 5.97
CA LYS A 139 -5.00 0.76 5.57
C LYS A 139 -4.56 1.81 6.60
N LEU A 140 -4.77 1.52 7.89
CA LEU A 140 -4.37 2.39 9.01
C LEU A 140 -2.86 2.59 9.09
N ALA A 141 -2.09 1.52 8.89
CA ALA A 141 -0.63 1.61 8.86
C ALA A 141 -0.13 2.47 7.68
N LEU A 142 -0.73 2.34 6.48
CA LEU A 142 -0.42 3.21 5.35
C LEU A 142 -0.85 4.66 5.60
N ALA A 143 -2.03 4.88 6.17
CA ALA A 143 -2.52 6.20 6.54
C ALA A 143 -1.57 6.88 7.55
N THR A 144 -0.99 6.11 8.46
CA THR A 144 0.04 6.58 9.39
C THR A 144 1.33 6.98 8.66
N ARG A 145 1.71 6.32 7.56
CA ARG A 145 2.84 6.73 6.71
C ARG A 145 2.56 7.99 5.88
N ILE A 146 1.30 8.24 5.55
CA ILE A 146 0.84 9.46 4.86
C ILE A 146 0.84 10.66 5.84
N ARG A 147 0.65 10.40 7.14
CA ARG A 147 0.61 11.45 8.17
C ARG A 147 1.85 12.34 8.09
N GLY A 148 1.62 13.66 8.08
CA GLY A 148 2.70 14.66 7.97
C GLY A 148 3.14 14.94 6.53
N HIS A 149 2.71 14.13 5.56
CA HIS A 149 3.07 14.25 4.15
C HIS A 149 1.88 14.40 3.20
N VAL A 150 0.67 14.66 3.72
CA VAL A 150 -0.56 14.79 2.94
C VAL A 150 -0.43 15.86 1.86
N LEU A 151 -0.04 17.10 2.21
CA LEU A 151 0.10 18.18 1.24
C LEU A 151 1.17 17.88 0.17
N PRO A 152 2.40 17.48 0.53
CA PRO A 152 3.39 17.05 -0.45
C PRO A 152 2.88 15.95 -1.40
N LEU A 153 2.20 14.92 -0.88
CA LEU A 153 1.65 13.84 -1.70
C LEU A 153 0.51 14.31 -2.59
N ALA A 154 -0.39 15.16 -2.09
CA ALA A 154 -1.50 15.72 -2.86
C ALA A 154 -1.04 16.57 -4.05
N LEU A 155 0.11 17.25 -3.93
CA LEU A 155 0.72 18.03 -5.00
C LEU A 155 1.63 17.21 -5.93
N GLN A 156 1.97 15.97 -5.54
CA GLN A 156 2.86 15.10 -6.33
C GLN A 156 2.05 14.33 -7.38
N MET A 157 2.62 14.22 -8.59
CA MET A 157 1.97 13.63 -9.77
C MET A 157 1.36 12.23 -9.57
N TYR A 158 1.97 11.38 -8.75
CA TYR A 158 1.50 10.01 -8.45
C TYR A 158 0.89 9.90 -7.05
N GLY A 159 1.44 10.62 -6.08
CA GLY A 159 1.01 10.67 -4.69
C GLY A 159 -0.42 11.17 -4.57
N CYS A 160 -0.86 12.07 -5.46
CA CYS A 160 -2.23 12.60 -5.45
C CYS A 160 -3.25 11.48 -5.70
N ARG A 161 -2.89 10.47 -6.52
CA ARG A 161 -3.72 9.29 -6.79
C ARG A 161 -3.79 8.38 -5.57
N VAL A 162 -2.70 8.25 -4.82
CA VAL A 162 -2.71 7.51 -3.56
C VAL A 162 -3.56 8.21 -2.52
N ILE A 163 -3.46 9.54 -2.40
CA ILE A 163 -4.33 10.32 -1.50
C ILE A 163 -5.79 10.11 -1.88
N GLN A 164 -6.15 10.30 -3.15
CA GLN A 164 -7.51 10.04 -3.65
C GLN A 164 -7.99 8.63 -3.31
N LYS A 165 -7.16 7.60 -3.56
CA LYS A 165 -7.52 6.22 -3.26
C LYS A 165 -7.67 5.96 -1.76
N ALA A 166 -6.82 6.58 -0.95
CA ALA A 166 -6.97 6.55 0.50
C ALA A 166 -8.33 7.15 0.88
N LEU A 167 -8.72 8.30 0.31
CA LEU A 167 -10.04 8.92 0.55
C LEU A 167 -11.18 7.98 0.20
N GLU A 168 -11.20 7.46 -1.04
CA GLU A 168 -12.23 6.52 -1.51
C GLU A 168 -12.33 5.28 -0.63
N SER A 169 -11.18 4.76 -0.21
CA SER A 169 -11.12 3.54 0.60
C SER A 169 -11.57 3.76 2.04
N ILE A 170 -11.53 5.02 2.50
CA ILE A 170 -11.90 5.49 3.83
C ILE A 170 -13.36 5.94 3.83
N SER A 171 -13.87 6.45 2.71
CA SER A 171 -15.23 6.98 2.50
C SER A 171 -16.30 5.93 2.21
N SER A 172 -16.19 4.75 2.82
CA SER A 172 -17.27 3.76 2.82
C SER A 172 -18.01 3.91 4.14
N ASP A 173 -19.34 4.10 4.17
CA ASP A 173 -20.20 4.48 5.32
C ASP A 173 -19.66 4.20 6.75
N GLN A 174 -19.08 3.02 6.99
CA GLN A 174 -18.56 2.65 8.31
C GLN A 174 -17.13 3.11 8.63
N GLN A 175 -16.30 3.41 7.62
CA GLN A 175 -14.86 3.66 7.78
C GLN A 175 -14.54 5.13 8.10
N VAL A 176 -15.31 6.13 7.63
CA VAL A 176 -15.06 7.52 8.03
C VAL A 176 -15.36 7.73 9.49
N PHE A 177 -16.45 7.14 10.01
CA PHE A 177 -16.77 7.18 11.44
C PHE A 177 -15.66 6.53 12.28
N VAL A 178 -15.25 5.31 11.92
CA VAL A 178 -14.18 4.59 12.62
C VAL A 178 -12.88 5.38 12.59
N LEU A 179 -12.51 5.97 11.45
CA LEU A 179 -11.27 6.72 11.32
C LEU A 179 -11.31 8.06 12.04
N SER A 180 -12.44 8.75 12.01
CA SER A 180 -12.60 10.05 12.69
C SER A 180 -12.56 9.92 14.21
N THR A 181 -12.97 8.77 14.74
CA THR A 181 -12.87 8.42 16.17
C THR A 181 -11.57 7.72 16.53
N HIS A 182 -10.76 7.28 15.55
CA HIS A 182 -9.52 6.58 15.77
C HIS A 182 -8.36 7.53 16.12
N PRO A 183 -7.50 7.23 17.13
CA PRO A 183 -6.42 8.10 17.59
C PRO A 183 -5.42 8.56 16.52
N TYR A 184 -5.31 7.79 15.43
CA TYR A 184 -4.45 8.10 14.30
C TYR A 184 -5.22 8.44 13.03
N GLY A 185 -6.48 7.99 12.91
CA GLY A 185 -7.30 8.20 11.72
C GLY A 185 -7.81 9.64 11.61
N CYS A 186 -8.14 10.25 12.75
CA CYS A 186 -8.68 11.61 12.81
C CYS A 186 -7.72 12.65 12.22
N ARG A 187 -6.41 12.42 12.38
CA ARG A 187 -5.33 13.27 11.85
C ARG A 187 -5.25 13.24 10.33
N VAL A 188 -5.55 12.08 9.76
CA VAL A 188 -5.55 11.89 8.30
C VAL A 188 -6.75 12.62 7.74
N ILE A 189 -7.95 12.40 8.30
CA ILE A 189 -9.17 13.12 7.93
C ILE A 189 -8.98 14.63 8.06
N GLN A 190 -8.45 15.13 9.18
CA GLN A 190 -8.13 16.55 9.35
C GLN A 190 -7.26 17.08 8.22
N ARG A 191 -6.14 16.41 7.93
CA ARG A 191 -5.18 16.90 6.93
C ARG A 191 -5.76 16.90 5.52
N ILE A 192 -6.63 15.93 5.22
CA ILE A 192 -7.39 15.87 3.97
C ILE A 192 -8.33 17.07 3.90
N LEU A 193 -9.11 17.32 4.95
CA LEU A 193 -10.02 18.46 5.04
C LEU A 193 -9.30 19.82 5.04
N GLU A 194 -8.02 19.88 5.41
CA GLU A 194 -7.20 21.10 5.37
C GLU A 194 -6.56 21.37 4.01
N HIS A 195 -6.22 20.33 3.23
CA HIS A 195 -5.32 20.47 2.07
C HIS A 195 -5.86 19.93 0.75
N CYS A 196 -6.99 19.21 0.75
CA CYS A 196 -7.65 18.74 -0.45
C CYS A 196 -8.70 19.75 -0.94
N THR A 197 -9.10 19.66 -2.21
CA THR A 197 -10.12 20.55 -2.78
C THR A 197 -11.50 20.25 -2.18
N ALA A 198 -12.40 21.23 -2.23
CA ALA A 198 -13.78 21.06 -1.75
C ALA A 198 -14.46 19.82 -2.36
N GLU A 199 -14.30 19.62 -3.66
CA GLU A 199 -14.82 18.46 -4.40
C GLU A 199 -14.28 17.11 -3.88
N GLN A 200 -13.02 17.07 -3.44
CA GLN A 200 -12.41 15.86 -2.86
C GLN A 200 -12.84 15.63 -1.41
N THR A 201 -13.10 16.70 -0.66
CA THR A 201 -13.50 16.63 0.76
C THR A 201 -14.99 16.40 0.96
N LEU A 202 -15.82 16.75 -0.03
CA LEU A 202 -17.28 16.72 0.06
C LEU A 202 -17.84 15.34 0.42
N PRO A 203 -17.42 14.22 -0.22
CA PRO A 203 -17.95 12.90 0.11
C PRO A 203 -17.66 12.48 1.57
N ILE A 204 -16.49 12.87 2.09
CA ILE A 204 -16.09 12.57 3.48
C ILE A 204 -16.98 13.34 4.45
N LEU A 205 -17.28 14.60 4.15
CA LEU A 205 -18.13 15.45 4.98
C LEU A 205 -19.60 15.01 4.93
N GLU A 206 -20.09 14.59 3.76
CA GLU A 206 -21.43 14.00 3.60
C GLU A 206 -21.59 12.70 4.40
N GLU A 207 -20.57 11.83 4.41
CA GLU A 207 -20.60 10.59 5.19
C GLU A 207 -20.54 10.87 6.70
N LEU A 208 -19.67 11.79 7.14
CA LEU A 208 -19.66 12.27 8.53
C LEU A 208 -21.02 12.82 8.93
N HIS A 209 -21.68 13.53 8.01
CA HIS A 209 -23.00 14.09 8.22
C HIS A 209 -24.06 13.01 8.41
N GLN A 210 -24.05 11.94 7.60
CA GLN A 210 -24.94 10.79 7.79
C GLN A 210 -24.70 10.07 9.13
N HIS A 211 -23.48 10.09 9.65
CA HIS A 211 -23.11 9.48 10.93
C HIS A 211 -23.19 10.45 12.12
N THR A 212 -23.67 11.69 11.91
CA THR A 212 -23.85 12.69 12.96
C THR A 212 -24.68 12.14 14.11
N GLU A 213 -25.79 11.48 13.80
CA GLU A 213 -26.69 10.94 14.82
C GLU A 213 -25.99 9.90 15.69
N GLN A 214 -25.11 9.07 15.13
CA GLN A 214 -24.31 8.09 15.88
C GLN A 214 -23.24 8.76 16.75
N LEU A 215 -22.60 9.82 16.25
CA LEU A 215 -21.65 10.62 17.05
C LEU A 215 -22.34 11.27 18.25
N VAL A 216 -23.61 11.63 18.08
CA VAL A 216 -24.46 12.36 19.02
C VAL A 216 -25.26 11.42 19.93
N GLN A 217 -25.38 10.12 19.64
CA GLN A 217 -26.27 9.18 20.35
C GLN A 217 -26.02 9.07 21.86
N ASN A 218 -24.79 9.31 22.32
CA ASN A 218 -24.41 9.20 23.73
C ASN A 218 -24.08 10.58 24.33
N ASP A 219 -24.55 10.81 25.55
CA ASP A 219 -24.21 12.00 26.33
C ASP A 219 -23.11 11.71 27.36
N GLY A 220 -22.25 12.70 27.60
CA GLY A 220 -21.19 12.63 28.61
C GLY A 220 -19.77 12.37 28.07
N PRO A 221 -18.78 12.24 28.97
CA PRO A 221 -17.35 12.28 28.64
C PRO A 221 -16.84 11.11 27.80
N HIS A 222 -17.64 10.05 27.65
CA HIS A 222 -17.33 8.87 26.85
C HIS A 222 -18.00 8.88 25.47
N SER A 223 -18.73 9.94 25.12
CA SER A 223 -19.31 10.02 23.78
C SER A 223 -18.20 10.25 22.73
N ALA A 224 -18.41 9.69 21.53
CA ALA A 224 -17.49 9.85 20.42
C ALA A 224 -17.30 11.33 20.06
N LEU A 225 -18.40 12.09 20.03
CA LEU A 225 -18.37 13.53 19.82
C LEU A 225 -17.57 14.26 20.89
N TYR A 226 -17.79 13.97 22.18
CA TYR A 226 -17.04 14.59 23.28
C TYR A 226 -15.54 14.31 23.17
N THR A 227 -15.19 13.06 22.89
CA THR A 227 -13.79 12.62 22.73
C THR A 227 -13.13 13.34 21.54
N MET A 228 -13.83 13.45 20.41
CA MET A 228 -13.32 14.15 19.23
C MET A 228 -13.15 15.66 19.48
N MET A 229 -14.07 16.29 20.20
CA MET A 229 -14.00 17.72 20.51
C MET A 229 -12.87 18.08 21.47
N LYS A 230 -12.46 17.16 22.35
CA LYS A 230 -11.30 17.33 23.23
C LYS A 230 -9.97 16.91 22.59
N ASP A 231 -10.01 16.11 21.52
CA ASP A 231 -8.81 15.72 20.80
C ASP A 231 -8.25 16.89 19.98
N GLN A 232 -6.94 17.10 20.05
CA GLN A 232 -6.23 18.22 19.42
C GLN A 232 -6.28 18.21 17.88
N TYR A 233 -6.72 17.12 17.25
CA TYR A 233 -6.81 16.93 15.81
C TYR A 233 -8.24 16.69 15.35
N ALA A 234 -8.97 15.80 16.02
CA ALA A 234 -10.34 15.45 15.66
C ALA A 234 -11.31 16.63 15.85
N ASN A 235 -10.97 17.62 16.69
CA ASN A 235 -11.79 18.83 16.83
C ASN A 235 -11.96 19.59 15.49
N TYR A 236 -10.96 19.56 14.61
CA TYR A 236 -11.05 20.20 13.30
C TYR A 236 -12.05 19.48 12.40
N VAL A 237 -12.10 18.14 12.49
CA VAL A 237 -13.09 17.33 11.78
C VAL A 237 -14.51 17.69 12.26
N VAL A 238 -14.70 17.85 13.57
CA VAL A 238 -15.98 18.29 14.16
C VAL A 238 -16.34 19.72 13.70
N GLN A 239 -15.38 20.64 13.61
CA GLN A 239 -15.61 22.00 13.10
C GLN A 239 -16.12 21.98 11.66
N LYS A 240 -15.45 21.25 10.77
CA LYS A 240 -15.84 21.17 9.36
C LYS A 240 -17.21 20.49 9.17
N MET A 241 -17.50 19.50 10.01
CA MET A 241 -18.81 18.88 10.07
C MET A 241 -19.90 19.87 10.51
N ILE A 242 -19.62 20.75 11.50
CA ILE A 242 -20.53 21.81 11.93
C ILE A 242 -20.77 22.85 10.82
N ASP A 243 -19.74 23.22 10.06
CA ASP A 243 -19.84 24.18 8.95
C ASP A 243 -20.86 23.70 7.89
N MET A 244 -20.94 22.39 7.65
CA MET A 244 -21.86 21.77 6.69
C MET A 244 -23.19 21.28 7.28
N ALA A 245 -23.31 21.20 8.61
CA ALA A 245 -24.51 20.69 9.27
C ALA A 245 -25.72 21.63 9.08
N GLU A 246 -26.90 21.03 8.94
CA GLU A 246 -28.16 21.77 8.95
C GLU A 246 -28.36 22.51 10.29
N PRO A 247 -29.14 23.62 10.32
CA PRO A 247 -29.35 24.41 11.53
C PRO A 247 -29.85 23.59 12.74
N ALA A 248 -30.66 22.55 12.51
CA ALA A 248 -31.17 21.67 13.56
C ALA A 248 -30.06 20.80 14.17
N GLN A 249 -29.25 20.15 13.34
CA GLN A 249 -28.13 19.32 13.80
C GLN A 249 -27.00 20.16 14.40
N ARG A 250 -26.72 21.34 13.85
CA ARG A 250 -25.75 22.29 14.42
C ARG A 250 -26.11 22.63 15.86
N LYS A 251 -27.39 22.90 16.14
CA LYS A 251 -27.88 23.12 17.51
C LYS A 251 -27.67 21.91 18.41
N ILE A 252 -27.91 20.70 17.92
CA ILE A 252 -27.71 19.48 18.69
C ILE A 252 -26.23 19.26 19.03
N ILE A 253 -25.33 19.39 18.05
CA ILE A 253 -23.88 19.26 18.25
C ILE A 253 -23.37 20.33 19.23
N MET A 254 -23.84 21.58 19.08
CA MET A 254 -23.49 22.68 19.98
C MET A 254 -24.01 22.48 21.40
N HIS A 255 -25.20 21.91 21.59
CA HIS A 255 -25.76 21.63 22.92
C HIS A 255 -25.03 20.48 23.63
N LYS A 256 -24.45 19.53 22.88
CA LYS A 256 -23.66 18.42 23.45
C LYS A 256 -22.18 18.76 23.67
N SER A 257 -21.75 19.95 23.28
CA SER A 257 -20.39 20.43 23.49
C SER A 257 -20.11 20.69 24.99
N PRO A 258 -18.96 20.25 25.54
CA PRO A 258 -18.57 20.63 26.90
C PRO A 258 -18.42 22.15 27.03
N GLU A 259 -18.86 22.70 28.18
CA GLU A 259 -18.59 24.09 28.56
C GLU A 259 -17.09 24.41 28.40
N GLY A 260 -16.77 25.52 27.71
CA GLY A 260 -15.40 25.93 27.39
C GLY A 260 -14.81 25.42 26.07
N SER A 261 -15.39 24.41 25.42
CA SER A 261 -14.99 24.01 24.04
C SER A 261 -15.58 24.94 22.96
N TYR A 262 -16.54 25.79 23.34
CA TYR A 262 -17.19 26.77 22.47
C TYR A 262 -16.23 27.80 21.89
N SER A 263 -15.24 28.28 22.66
CA SER A 263 -14.31 29.33 22.21
C SER A 263 -13.41 28.85 21.06
N SER A 264 -12.94 27.60 21.13
CA SER A 264 -12.11 26.97 20.10
C SER A 264 -12.87 26.69 18.80
N LEU A 265 -14.19 26.46 18.90
CA LEU A 265 -15.07 26.17 17.77
C LEU A 265 -15.62 27.46 17.13
N LEU A 266 -15.83 28.53 17.92
CA LEU A 266 -16.38 29.80 17.45
C LEU A 266 -15.34 30.72 16.79
N GLU A 267 -14.06 30.65 17.19
CA GLU A 267 -13.01 31.51 16.61
C GLU A 267 -12.85 31.33 15.10
N VAL A 268 -13.14 30.14 14.56
CA VAL A 268 -12.94 29.82 13.14
C VAL A 268 -14.23 29.94 12.32
N SER A 269 -15.40 29.58 12.87
CA SER A 269 -16.66 29.64 12.12
C SER A 269 -17.26 31.05 11.98
N PHE A 270 -16.90 32.01 12.85
CA PHE A 270 -17.55 33.33 12.86
C PHE A 270 -16.63 34.55 12.81
N GLY A 271 -15.31 34.40 12.85
CA GLY A 271 -14.37 35.53 12.73
C GLY A 271 -14.56 36.60 13.80
N ALA A 272 -13.85 36.46 14.93
CA ALA A 272 -13.86 37.35 16.09
C ALA A 272 -15.24 37.54 16.77
N PRO A 273 -15.33 37.49 18.12
CA PRO A 273 -16.58 37.70 18.82
C PRO A 273 -16.92 39.19 18.86
N THR A 274 -17.52 39.74 17.80
CA THR A 274 -18.31 40.96 17.94
C THR A 274 -19.70 40.59 18.40
N GLY A 275 -19.87 40.50 19.73
CA GLY A 275 -21.15 40.66 20.40
C GLY A 275 -22.09 39.47 20.39
N ILE A 276 -21.87 38.50 21.27
CA ILE A 276 -22.96 37.67 21.80
C ILE A 276 -22.91 37.78 23.33
N SER A 277 -23.36 38.93 23.83
CA SER A 277 -23.58 39.19 25.26
C SER A 277 -25.08 39.26 25.58
N SER A 278 -25.93 38.46 24.91
CA SER A 278 -27.38 38.57 25.09
C SER A 278 -28.15 37.25 24.93
N LEU A 279 -27.58 36.14 25.38
CA LEU A 279 -28.32 34.89 25.62
C LEU A 279 -27.86 34.26 26.94
N GLN A 280 -28.04 35.00 28.02
CA GLN A 280 -28.24 34.44 29.36
C GLN A 280 -29.51 35.07 29.90
N SER A 281 -30.57 34.27 29.93
CA SER A 281 -31.71 34.45 30.82
C SER A 281 -31.59 33.41 31.92
#